data_AF-A0A2A5BGL2-F1
#
_entry.id   AF-A0A2A5BGL2-F1
#
_cell.length_a   1.000
_cell.length_b   1.000
_cell.length_c   1.000
_cell.angle_alpha   90.00
_cell.angle_beta   90.00
_cell.angle_gamma   90.00
#
_symmetry.space_group_name_H-M   'P 1'
#
loop_
_entity.id
_entity.type
_entity.pdbx_description
1 polymer ?
#
loop_
_entity_poly.entity_id
_entity_poly.type
_entity_poly.pdbx_seq_one_letter_code
_entity_poly.pdbx_strand_id
1 'polypeptide(L)'
;MDRIQKALDKAKEQQTRENDLDLTNTVKVVKTKAEDPLKVPISGISYSQTRVIKPSNELLEKKRVVAGMYNNPQSAVFRMLRTQILKKMRVNNWQTLAITSPTAGEGKSLVSSNLAVAIAMELNQTVMLVDMDLRNPSISNYFSLDAEKGLRDYLEQDIELKDVLINPGIKRMVILPGKGRAEDSAELLSSPKMAHLVDDLKSQYDSRMIIFDVPPILQTDDVILSSQYFDCTLLVLEDGKNKEEDIARALQLLGGNNLIGSVLNKSDKPPTHQNY
;
A
#
# COMPACT_ATOMS: atom_id res chain seq x y z
N MET A 1 30.25 -33.80 -34.41
CA MET A 1 29.91 -32.53 -35.08
C MET A 1 28.57 -32.71 -35.79
N ASP A 2 27.64 -33.44 -35.20
CA ASP A 2 26.59 -33.04 -34.26
C ASP A 2 25.42 -32.29 -34.93
N ARG A 3 24.32 -33.03 -35.13
CA ARG A 3 23.11 -32.59 -35.85
C ARG A 3 22.40 -31.42 -35.17
N ILE A 4 22.70 -31.20 -33.88
CA ILE A 4 22.13 -30.12 -33.05
C ILE A 4 22.69 -28.75 -33.47
N GLN A 5 23.98 -28.65 -33.79
CA GLN A 5 24.59 -27.39 -34.21
C GLN A 5 24.00 -26.90 -35.55
N LYS A 6 23.77 -27.84 -36.48
CA LYS A 6 23.19 -27.57 -37.81
C LYS A 6 21.72 -27.16 -37.75
N ALA A 7 21.00 -27.52 -36.67
CA ALA A 7 19.63 -27.08 -36.43
C ALA A 7 19.57 -25.66 -35.82
N LEU A 8 20.54 -25.32 -34.96
CA LEU A 8 20.64 -23.99 -34.34
C LEU A 8 21.03 -22.89 -35.35
N ASP A 9 21.93 -23.19 -36.30
CA ASP A 9 22.34 -22.21 -37.32
C ASP A 9 21.22 -21.95 -38.33
N LYS A 10 20.42 -22.99 -38.67
CA LYS A 10 19.27 -22.86 -39.58
C LYS A 10 18.12 -22.07 -38.96
N ALA A 11 17.95 -22.14 -37.64
CA ALA A 11 16.97 -21.33 -36.90
C ALA A 11 17.38 -19.85 -36.81
N LYS A 12 18.68 -19.56 -36.65
CA LYS A 12 19.22 -18.19 -36.65
C LYS A 12 19.10 -17.52 -38.02
N GLU A 13 19.32 -18.25 -39.12
CA GLU A 13 19.16 -17.70 -40.47
C GLU A 13 17.69 -17.39 -40.83
N GLN A 14 16.73 -18.15 -40.31
CA GLN A 14 15.29 -17.87 -40.51
C GLN A 14 14.83 -16.64 -39.70
N GLN A 15 15.27 -16.49 -38.45
CA GLN A 15 14.97 -15.28 -37.65
C GLN A 15 15.60 -14.01 -38.23
N THR A 16 16.76 -14.12 -38.88
CA THR A 16 17.43 -12.96 -39.48
C THR A 16 16.71 -12.52 -40.77
N ARG A 17 16.14 -13.46 -41.55
CA ARG A 17 15.37 -13.15 -42.76
C ARG A 17 13.96 -12.61 -42.48
N GLU A 18 13.32 -13.03 -41.39
CA GLU A 18 12.03 -12.47 -40.98
C GLU A 18 12.16 -11.03 -40.44
N ASN A 19 13.28 -10.69 -39.79
CA ASN A 19 13.52 -9.34 -39.28
C ASN A 19 13.88 -8.30 -40.38
N ASP A 20 14.43 -8.72 -41.52
CA ASP A 20 14.78 -7.81 -42.62
C ASP A 20 13.60 -7.46 -43.55
N LEU A 21 12.50 -8.23 -43.50
CA LEU A 21 11.31 -8.03 -44.36
C LEU A 21 10.24 -7.12 -43.74
N ASP A 22 10.35 -6.76 -42.46
CA ASP A 22 9.32 -5.99 -41.72
C ASP A 22 9.67 -4.49 -41.56
N LEU A 23 10.74 -4.01 -42.22
CA LEU A 23 11.24 -2.62 -42.11
C LEU A 23 10.61 -1.62 -43.08
N THR A 24 9.57 -1.97 -43.85
CA THR A 24 8.98 -1.07 -44.87
C THR A 24 7.50 -0.74 -44.73
N ASN A 25 6.89 -0.81 -43.54
CA ASN A 25 5.56 -0.25 -43.33
C ASN A 25 5.50 0.78 -42.20
N THR A 26 5.47 2.04 -42.61
CA THR A 26 5.14 3.23 -41.82
C THR A 26 3.79 3.08 -41.12
N VAL A 27 3.82 2.87 -39.81
CA VAL A 27 2.72 3.20 -38.90
C VAL A 27 3.21 4.32 -37.98
N LYS A 28 2.53 5.47 -38.02
CA LYS A 28 2.80 6.61 -37.14
C LYS A 28 2.58 6.20 -35.68
N VAL A 29 3.66 5.84 -34.99
CA VAL A 29 3.70 5.68 -33.54
C VAL A 29 3.59 7.07 -32.91
N VAL A 30 2.44 7.34 -32.29
CA VAL A 30 2.30 8.43 -31.32
C VAL A 30 3.28 8.14 -30.18
N LYS A 31 4.39 8.88 -30.12
CA LYS A 31 5.35 8.83 -29.02
C LYS A 31 4.69 9.40 -27.76
N THR A 32 4.03 8.57 -26.97
CA THR A 32 3.89 8.85 -25.54
C THR A 32 5.27 8.63 -24.92
N LYS A 33 5.94 9.73 -24.56
CA LYS A 33 7.15 9.69 -23.75
C LYS A 33 6.80 8.92 -22.47
N ALA A 34 7.39 7.74 -22.28
CA ALA A 34 7.42 7.13 -20.96
C ALA A 34 8.17 8.10 -20.03
N GLU A 35 7.47 8.69 -19.07
CA GLU A 35 8.11 9.54 -18.05
C GLU A 35 9.07 8.70 -17.21
N ASP A 36 10.24 9.28 -16.92
CA ASP A 36 11.27 8.66 -16.10
C ASP A 36 10.70 8.33 -14.69
N PRO A 37 10.73 7.07 -14.24
CA PRO A 37 10.23 6.66 -12.92
C PRO A 37 11.03 7.25 -11.75
N LEU A 38 12.13 7.97 -12.00
CA LEU A 38 12.97 8.63 -11.01
C LEU A 38 12.85 10.17 -11.06
N LYS A 39 11.62 10.71 -11.08
CA LYS A 39 11.37 12.15 -10.85
C LYS A 39 12.21 12.65 -9.65
N VAL A 40 12.76 13.87 -9.81
CA VAL A 40 13.64 14.60 -8.89
C VAL A 40 13.22 14.40 -7.42
N PRO A 41 14.17 14.27 -6.46
CA PRO A 41 13.83 14.17 -5.04
C PRO A 41 12.81 15.23 -4.65
N ILE A 42 11.77 14.83 -3.93
CA ILE A 42 10.71 15.74 -3.49
C ILE A 42 11.34 16.75 -2.53
N SER A 43 11.85 17.86 -3.09
CA SER A 43 12.48 18.93 -2.35
C SER A 43 11.39 19.80 -1.73
N GLY A 44 11.37 19.91 -0.41
CA GLY A 44 10.55 20.90 0.29
C GLY A 44 9.10 20.53 0.55
N ILE A 45 8.80 19.31 1.06
CA ILE A 45 7.49 19.10 1.71
C ILE A 45 7.42 19.98 2.96
N SER A 46 6.75 21.12 2.82
CA SER A 46 6.41 22.01 3.93
C SER A 46 5.02 21.61 4.43
N TYR A 47 4.98 20.97 5.60
CA TYR A 47 3.75 20.71 6.33
C TYR A 47 3.27 22.02 6.99
N SER A 48 2.79 22.98 6.20
CA SER A 48 2.38 24.29 6.71
C SER A 48 1.07 24.25 7.50
N GLN A 49 0.25 23.21 7.32
CA GLN A 49 -1.08 23.09 7.92
C GLN A 49 -1.32 21.77 8.67
N THR A 50 -0.43 20.78 8.54
CA THR A 50 -0.61 19.46 9.18
C THR A 50 -0.03 19.47 10.60
N ARG A 51 -0.84 19.06 11.58
CA ARG A 51 -0.38 18.87 12.96
C ARG A 51 0.75 17.84 12.99
N VAL A 52 1.89 18.19 13.59
CA VAL A 52 3.02 17.26 13.78
C VAL A 52 3.01 16.76 15.22
N ILE A 53 2.90 15.44 15.39
CA ILE A 53 3.09 14.75 16.67
C ILE A 53 4.28 13.83 16.46
N LYS A 54 5.31 13.94 17.31
CA LYS A 54 6.54 13.15 17.17
C LYS A 54 6.73 12.19 18.35
N PRO A 55 6.26 10.94 18.24
CA PRO A 55 6.52 9.91 19.23
C PRO A 55 8.02 9.62 19.35
N SER A 56 8.49 9.18 20.52
CA SER A 56 9.88 8.73 20.67
C SER A 56 10.09 7.41 19.91
N ASN A 57 11.33 7.16 19.47
CA ASN A 57 11.68 5.89 18.81
C ASN A 57 11.42 4.69 19.73
N GLU A 58 11.70 4.82 21.03
CA GLU A 58 11.43 3.79 22.05
C GLU A 58 9.94 3.42 22.10
N LEU A 59 9.06 4.43 22.00
CA LEU A 59 7.62 4.22 22.02
C LEU A 59 7.14 3.53 20.74
N LEU A 60 7.63 3.95 19.57
CA LEU A 60 7.34 3.29 18.29
C LEU A 60 7.82 1.83 18.30
N GLU A 61 9.01 1.57 18.85
CA GLU A 61 9.56 0.21 18.96
C GLU A 61 8.70 -0.67 19.87
N LYS A 62 8.27 -0.14 21.03
CA LYS A 62 7.33 -0.82 21.93
C LYS A 62 5.99 -1.14 21.25
N LYS A 63 5.54 -0.27 20.35
CA LYS A 63 4.34 -0.47 19.52
C LYS A 63 4.60 -1.30 18.25
N ARG A 64 5.83 -1.81 18.08
CA ARG A 64 6.29 -2.62 16.93
C ARG A 64 6.26 -1.86 15.58
N VAL A 65 6.28 -0.54 15.60
CA VAL A 65 6.49 0.31 14.42
C VAL A 65 7.99 0.53 14.27
N VAL A 66 8.66 -0.38 13.56
CA VAL A 66 10.12 -0.51 13.53
C VAL A 66 10.74 -0.31 12.15
N ALA A 67 9.93 -0.21 11.08
CA ALA A 67 10.46 -0.12 9.72
C ALA A 67 11.45 1.03 9.49
N GLY A 68 11.31 2.14 10.23
CA GLY A 68 12.20 3.30 10.19
C GLY A 68 13.56 3.12 10.89
N MET A 69 13.77 2.01 11.60
CA MET A 69 14.92 1.78 12.48
C MET A 69 15.95 0.88 11.80
N TYR A 70 17.05 1.46 11.30
CA TYR A 70 18.08 0.71 10.55
C TYR A 70 18.77 -0.40 11.36
N ASN A 71 18.85 -0.23 12.68
CA ASN A 71 19.47 -1.19 13.61
C ASN A 71 18.50 -2.28 14.10
N ASN A 72 17.22 -2.26 13.70
CA ASN A 72 16.26 -3.27 14.08
C ASN A 72 16.20 -4.38 12.99
N PRO A 73 16.50 -5.65 13.31
CA PRO A 73 16.48 -6.73 12.31
C PRO A 73 15.14 -6.90 11.59
N GLN A 74 14.03 -6.59 12.27
CA GLN A 74 12.69 -6.69 11.70
C GLN A 74 12.38 -5.59 10.68
N SER A 75 13.13 -4.47 10.70
CA SER A 75 13.02 -3.41 9.68
C SER A 75 13.35 -3.93 8.27
N ALA A 76 14.31 -4.84 8.14
CA ALA A 76 14.72 -5.39 6.84
C ALA A 76 13.55 -6.07 6.09
N VAL A 77 12.66 -6.74 6.83
CA VAL A 77 11.48 -7.42 6.27
C VAL A 77 10.53 -6.41 5.62
N PHE A 78 10.25 -5.30 6.28
CA PHE A 78 9.40 -4.24 5.73
C PHE A 78 10.07 -3.47 4.59
N ARG A 79 11.40 -3.32 4.59
CA ARG A 79 12.15 -2.77 3.45
C ARG A 79 12.02 -3.68 2.22
N MET A 80 12.08 -5.00 2.40
CA MET A 80 11.87 -5.95 1.31
C MET A 80 10.43 -5.91 0.80
N LEU A 81 9.43 -5.93 1.70
CA LEU A 81 8.02 -5.80 1.35
C LEU A 81 7.77 -4.52 0.55
N ARG A 82 8.25 -3.37 1.03
CA ARG A 82 8.18 -2.10 0.30
C ARG A 82 8.73 -2.22 -1.12
N THR A 83 9.93 -2.77 -1.29
CA THR A 83 10.55 -2.90 -2.62
C THR A 83 9.67 -3.73 -3.58
N GLN A 84 9.10 -4.83 -3.09
CA GLN A 84 8.20 -5.68 -3.89
C GLN A 84 6.89 -4.96 -4.24
N ILE A 85 6.28 -4.27 -3.27
CA ILE A 85 5.04 -3.51 -3.46
C ILE A 85 5.26 -2.36 -4.43
N LEU A 86 6.23 -1.47 -4.18
CA LEU A 86 6.50 -0.32 -5.04
C LEU A 86 6.82 -0.73 -6.48
N LYS A 87 7.54 -1.83 -6.69
CA LYS A 87 7.80 -2.35 -8.03
C LYS A 87 6.50 -2.70 -8.76
N LYS A 88 5.60 -3.45 -8.12
CA LYS A 88 4.31 -3.84 -8.71
C LYS A 88 3.38 -2.64 -8.91
N MET A 89 3.33 -1.72 -7.95
CA MET A 89 2.52 -0.50 -8.04
C MET A 89 2.96 0.36 -9.23
N ARG A 90 4.26 0.60 -9.42
CA ARG A 90 4.79 1.37 -10.56
C ARG A 90 4.50 0.72 -11.91
N VAL A 91 4.66 -0.59 -12.02
CA VAL A 91 4.39 -1.33 -13.28
C VAL A 91 2.94 -1.18 -13.73
N ASN A 92 2.00 -1.16 -12.78
CA ASN A 92 0.57 -1.05 -13.07
C ASN A 92 0.05 0.39 -13.01
N ASN A 93 0.92 1.38 -12.75
CA ASN A 93 0.54 2.77 -12.50
C ASN A 93 -0.53 2.92 -11.40
N TRP A 94 -0.40 2.13 -10.33
CA TRP A 94 -1.30 2.17 -9.17
C TRP A 94 -0.79 3.14 -8.10
N GLN A 95 -1.72 3.79 -7.42
CA GLN A 95 -1.48 4.73 -6.33
C GLN A 95 -2.10 4.29 -5.00
N THR A 96 -3.18 3.50 -5.04
CA THR A 96 -3.91 3.09 -3.83
C THR A 96 -3.78 1.60 -3.51
N LEU A 97 -3.56 1.30 -2.24
CA LEU A 97 -3.38 -0.06 -1.73
C LEU A 97 -4.26 -0.27 -0.50
N ALA A 98 -5.21 -1.20 -0.58
CA ALA A 98 -5.91 -1.70 0.60
C ALA A 98 -5.11 -2.82 1.28
N ILE A 99 -5.13 -2.85 2.61
CA ILE A 99 -4.54 -3.92 3.40
C ILE A 99 -5.63 -4.48 4.31
N THR A 100 -5.96 -5.75 4.10
CA THR A 100 -7.01 -6.47 4.84
C THR A 100 -6.48 -7.82 5.31
N SER A 101 -7.29 -8.55 6.07
CA SER A 101 -7.06 -9.94 6.50
C SER A 101 -8.36 -10.73 6.39
N PRO A 102 -8.32 -12.08 6.36
CA PRO A 102 -9.54 -12.88 6.38
C PRO A 102 -10.39 -12.58 7.62
N THR A 103 -9.79 -12.61 8.81
CA THR A 103 -10.46 -12.43 10.10
C THR A 103 -9.76 -11.34 10.93
N ALA A 104 -10.04 -11.27 12.24
CA ALA A 104 -9.43 -10.28 13.13
C ALA A 104 -8.21 -10.86 13.84
N GLY A 105 -7.18 -10.03 13.99
CA GLY A 105 -6.00 -10.31 14.80
C GLY A 105 -4.75 -10.71 14.03
N GLU A 106 -4.81 -10.87 12.70
CA GLU A 106 -3.67 -11.26 11.85
C GLU A 106 -2.59 -10.17 11.77
N GLY A 107 -2.88 -8.96 12.25
CA GLY A 107 -1.93 -7.86 12.32
C GLY A 107 -1.88 -7.01 11.06
N LYS A 108 -2.98 -6.92 10.29
CA LYS A 108 -3.11 -6.02 9.14
C LYS A 108 -2.64 -4.59 9.45
N SER A 109 -3.09 -4.00 10.56
CA SER A 109 -2.76 -2.63 10.96
C SER A 109 -1.29 -2.44 11.33
N LEU A 110 -0.63 -3.48 11.88
CA LEU A 110 0.81 -3.49 12.12
C LEU A 110 1.59 -3.48 10.81
N VAL A 111 1.17 -4.31 9.84
CA VAL A 111 1.76 -4.39 8.50
C VAL A 111 1.54 -3.08 7.76
N SER A 112 0.32 -2.52 7.79
CA SER A 112 -0.04 -1.22 7.21
C SER A 112 0.85 -0.10 7.75
N SER A 113 0.98 -0.02 9.07
CA SER A 113 1.81 1.00 9.74
C SER A 113 3.28 0.90 9.33
N ASN A 114 3.86 -0.31 9.37
CA ASN A 114 5.26 -0.48 9.04
C ASN A 114 5.55 -0.34 7.55
N LEU A 115 4.66 -0.80 6.67
CA LEU A 115 4.78 -0.61 5.23
C LEU A 115 4.72 0.88 4.88
N ALA A 116 3.82 1.64 5.49
CA ALA A 116 3.76 3.10 5.33
C ALA A 116 5.09 3.75 5.73
N VAL A 117 5.62 3.43 6.92
CA VAL A 117 6.93 3.95 7.37
C VAL A 117 8.04 3.56 6.39
N ALA A 118 8.09 2.31 5.94
CA ALA A 118 9.09 1.87 4.98
C ALA A 118 9.03 2.66 3.66
N ILE A 119 7.82 2.88 3.13
CA ILE A 119 7.58 3.67 1.90
C ILE A 119 8.02 5.12 2.11
N ALA A 120 7.71 5.72 3.26
CA ALA A 120 8.10 7.09 3.57
C ALA A 120 9.64 7.27 3.57
N MET A 121 10.42 6.21 3.85
CA MET A 121 11.87 6.26 3.76
C MET A 121 12.40 6.38 2.33
N GLU A 122 11.61 6.03 1.31
CA GLU A 122 11.98 6.20 -0.10
C GLU A 122 12.05 7.70 -0.44
N LEU A 123 13.10 8.16 -1.11
CA LEU A 123 13.35 9.58 -1.34
C LEU A 123 12.30 10.25 -2.26
N ASN A 124 11.79 9.50 -3.22
CA ASN A 124 10.93 10.00 -4.30
C ASN A 124 9.45 9.60 -4.12
N GLN A 125 9.07 9.16 -2.92
CA GLN A 125 7.72 8.70 -2.63
C GLN A 125 7.16 9.39 -1.39
N THR A 126 5.92 9.85 -1.47
CA THR A 126 5.14 10.19 -0.27
C THR A 126 4.11 9.12 0.00
N VAL A 127 3.70 9.01 1.25
CA VAL A 127 2.68 8.07 1.67
C VAL A 127 1.66 8.74 2.58
N MET A 128 0.40 8.42 2.34
CA MET A 128 -0.68 8.65 3.28
C MET A 128 -1.17 7.30 3.80
N LEU A 129 -1.27 7.17 5.12
CA LEU A 129 -1.90 6.03 5.76
C LEU A 129 -3.28 6.45 6.27
N VAL A 130 -4.32 5.80 5.80
CA VAL A 130 -5.71 6.07 6.16
C VAL A 130 -6.24 4.87 6.95
N ASP A 131 -6.75 5.12 8.15
CA ASP A 131 -7.43 4.11 8.96
C ASP A 131 -8.91 4.05 8.56
N MET A 132 -9.23 3.11 7.67
CA MET A 132 -10.59 2.86 7.16
C MET A 132 -11.32 1.77 7.95
N ASP A 133 -10.70 1.16 8.96
CA ASP A 133 -11.37 0.27 9.91
C ASP A 133 -12.13 1.11 10.94
N LEU A 134 -13.22 1.76 10.52
CA LEU A 134 -14.01 2.66 11.37
C LEU A 134 -14.72 1.92 12.53
N ARG A 135 -14.83 0.59 12.45
CA ARG A 135 -15.42 -0.24 13.51
C ARG A 135 -14.43 -0.50 14.63
N ASN A 136 -13.14 -0.68 14.31
CA ASN A 136 -12.07 -0.92 15.26
C ASN A 136 -10.77 -0.18 14.88
N PRO A 137 -10.78 1.18 14.85
CA PRO A 137 -9.62 1.92 14.41
C PRO A 137 -8.45 1.75 15.36
N SER A 138 -7.24 1.62 14.81
CA SER A 138 -6.07 1.23 15.59
C SER A 138 -4.78 1.93 15.19
N ILE A 139 -4.73 2.63 14.05
CA ILE A 139 -3.51 3.27 13.55
C ILE A 139 -2.99 4.31 14.55
N SER A 140 -3.86 5.13 15.14
CA SER A 140 -3.48 6.09 16.19
C SER A 140 -2.76 5.44 17.36
N ASN A 141 -3.14 4.21 17.74
CA ASN A 141 -2.51 3.49 18.85
C ASN A 141 -1.10 2.97 18.50
N TYR A 142 -0.85 2.61 17.24
CA TYR A 142 0.48 2.19 16.76
C TYR A 142 1.47 3.34 16.77
N PHE A 143 1.01 4.53 16.38
CA PHE A 143 1.83 5.74 16.36
C PHE A 143 1.74 6.56 17.65
N SER A 144 1.01 6.09 18.67
CA SER A 144 0.78 6.83 19.93
C SER A 144 0.34 8.27 19.70
N LEU A 145 -0.59 8.44 18.76
CA LEU A 145 -1.17 9.73 18.40
C LEU A 145 -2.35 10.02 19.31
N ASP A 146 -2.37 11.21 19.88
CA ASP A 146 -3.55 11.75 20.54
C ASP A 146 -4.48 12.40 19.51
N ALA A 147 -5.06 11.55 18.66
CA ALA A 147 -6.03 11.97 17.66
C ALA A 147 -7.38 12.24 18.35
N GLU A 148 -7.83 13.49 18.32
CA GLU A 148 -9.14 13.91 18.84
C GLU A 148 -10.26 13.66 17.82
N LYS A 149 -9.94 13.82 16.54
CA LYS A 149 -10.84 13.62 15.39
C LYS A 149 -10.16 12.74 14.34
N GLY A 150 -10.95 12.10 13.49
CA GLY A 150 -10.45 11.25 12.42
C GLY A 150 -11.34 11.21 11.17
N LEU A 151 -11.17 10.17 10.36
CA LEU A 151 -11.92 9.95 9.13
C LEU A 151 -13.43 9.99 9.35
N ARG A 152 -13.91 9.33 10.42
CA ARG A 152 -15.32 9.35 10.80
C ARG A 152 -15.83 10.79 11.00
N ASP A 153 -15.17 11.56 11.86
CA ASP A 153 -15.57 12.96 12.13
C ASP A 153 -15.57 13.80 10.86
N TYR A 154 -14.59 13.60 9.98
CA TYR A 154 -14.55 14.27 8.68
C TYR A 154 -15.75 13.90 7.80
N LEU A 155 -16.17 12.64 7.79
CA LEU A 155 -17.31 12.19 6.99
C LEU A 155 -18.66 12.67 7.56
N GLU A 156 -18.81 12.72 8.88
CA GLU A 156 -20.06 13.12 9.55
C GLU A 156 -20.23 14.62 9.74
N GLN A 157 -19.13 15.37 9.93
CA GLN A 157 -19.16 16.79 10.32
C GLN A 157 -18.63 17.69 9.21
N ASP A 158 -18.99 18.97 9.25
CA ASP A 158 -18.43 19.99 8.37
C ASP A 158 -17.12 20.53 8.93
N ILE A 159 -16.04 19.75 8.78
CA ILE A 159 -14.68 20.10 9.20
C ILE A 159 -13.70 20.01 8.03
N GLU A 160 -12.63 20.80 8.07
CA GLU A 160 -11.62 20.78 7.02
C GLU A 160 -10.72 19.55 7.16
N LEU A 161 -10.33 18.95 6.04
CA LEU A 161 -9.46 17.77 6.03
C LEU A 161 -8.13 18.02 6.77
N LYS A 162 -7.56 19.22 6.65
CA LYS A 162 -6.30 19.59 7.31
C LYS A 162 -6.36 19.45 8.85
N ASP A 163 -7.54 19.57 9.44
CA ASP A 163 -7.74 19.53 10.90
C ASP A 163 -7.69 18.10 11.46
N VAL A 164 -7.84 17.10 10.60
CA VAL A 164 -7.78 15.68 10.97
C VAL A 164 -6.50 14.98 10.51
N LEU A 165 -5.69 15.63 9.67
CA LEU A 165 -4.42 15.06 9.21
C LEU A 165 -3.31 15.22 10.25
N ILE A 166 -2.56 14.15 10.48
CA ILE A 166 -1.45 14.12 11.44
C ILE A 166 -0.17 13.64 10.76
N ASN A 167 0.93 14.36 10.94
CA ASN A 167 2.26 13.86 10.63
C ASN A 167 2.86 13.22 11.90
N PRO A 168 3.25 11.93 11.90
CA PRO A 168 3.82 11.24 13.07
C PRO A 168 5.30 11.57 13.33
N GLY A 169 5.80 12.71 12.85
CA GLY A 169 7.21 13.08 12.92
C GLY A 169 8.10 12.35 11.91
N ILE A 170 7.50 11.69 10.90
CA ILE A 170 8.18 10.92 9.86
C ILE A 170 8.08 11.71 8.54
N LYS A 171 9.24 11.96 7.91
CA LYS A 171 9.31 12.70 6.63
C LYS A 171 8.52 11.95 5.55
N ARG A 172 7.81 12.70 4.69
CA ARG A 172 7.01 12.18 3.57
C ARG A 172 5.83 11.27 3.98
N MET A 173 5.44 11.30 5.25
CA MET A 173 4.31 10.53 5.77
C MET A 173 3.24 11.45 6.35
N VAL A 174 1.98 11.12 6.07
CA VAL A 174 0.79 11.70 6.71
C VAL A 174 -0.16 10.57 7.09
N ILE A 175 -0.87 10.73 8.20
CA ILE A 175 -1.89 9.81 8.67
C ILE A 175 -3.23 10.53 8.68
N LEU A 176 -4.26 9.90 8.12
CA LEU A 176 -5.66 10.19 8.39
C LEU A 176 -6.17 9.12 9.37
N PRO A 177 -6.20 9.43 10.69
CA PRO A 177 -6.53 8.45 11.70
C PRO A 177 -8.02 8.13 11.70
N GLY A 178 -8.37 6.96 12.23
CA GLY A 178 -9.72 6.62 12.64
C GLY A 178 -9.89 7.01 14.11
N LYS A 179 -11.10 7.38 14.49
CA LYS A 179 -11.43 7.73 15.87
C LYS A 179 -12.85 7.31 16.22
N GLY A 180 -12.99 6.70 17.39
CA GLY A 180 -14.27 6.14 17.84
C GLY A 180 -14.71 4.95 16.99
N ARG A 181 -15.82 4.34 17.39
CA ARG A 181 -16.42 3.22 16.65
C ARG A 181 -17.64 3.72 15.88
N ALA A 182 -17.68 3.51 14.58
CA ALA A 182 -18.87 3.73 13.74
C ALA A 182 -19.56 2.38 13.50
N GLU A 183 -20.86 2.29 13.78
CA GLU A 183 -21.65 1.09 13.48
C GLU A 183 -22.15 1.08 12.02
N ASP A 184 -22.31 2.28 11.47
CA ASP A 184 -22.70 2.66 10.10
C ASP A 184 -21.47 2.90 9.19
N SER A 185 -20.40 2.12 9.40
CA SER A 185 -19.13 2.27 8.66
C SER A 185 -19.32 2.11 7.16
N ALA A 186 -20.14 1.15 6.74
CA ALA A 186 -20.46 0.87 5.34
C ALA A 186 -21.09 2.08 4.63
N GLU A 187 -22.06 2.73 5.26
CA GLU A 187 -22.75 3.91 4.76
C GLU A 187 -21.80 5.12 4.66
N LEU A 188 -20.97 5.33 5.69
CA LEU A 188 -19.97 6.40 5.68
C LEU A 188 -18.96 6.22 4.55
N LEU A 189 -18.45 5.00 4.37
CA LEU A 189 -17.44 4.69 3.36
C LEU A 189 -17.99 4.71 1.92
N SER A 190 -19.28 4.43 1.73
CA SER A 190 -19.94 4.53 0.42
C SER A 190 -20.48 5.93 0.11
N SER A 191 -20.34 6.89 1.03
CA SER A 191 -20.87 8.25 0.86
C SER A 191 -20.18 9.04 -0.26
N PRO A 192 -20.88 10.01 -0.90
CA PRO A 192 -20.26 10.92 -1.87
C PRO A 192 -19.06 11.69 -1.28
N LYS A 193 -19.11 12.02 0.02
CA LYS A 193 -18.02 12.73 0.71
C LYS A 193 -16.75 11.88 0.79
N MET A 194 -16.88 10.56 0.97
CA MET A 194 -15.75 9.64 0.92
C MET A 194 -15.16 9.54 -0.48
N ALA A 195 -16.00 9.46 -1.52
CA ALA A 195 -15.53 9.44 -2.91
C ALA A 195 -14.72 10.72 -3.25
N HIS A 196 -15.26 11.90 -2.92
CA HIS A 196 -14.56 13.16 -3.09
C HIS A 196 -13.24 13.22 -2.31
N LEU A 197 -13.23 12.72 -1.06
CA LEU A 197 -12.01 12.65 -0.28
C LEU A 197 -10.94 11.83 -0.99
N VAL A 198 -11.27 10.64 -1.49
CA VAL A 198 -10.28 9.78 -2.17
C VAL A 198 -9.71 10.46 -3.42
N ASP A 199 -10.54 11.13 -4.21
CA ASP A 199 -10.11 11.87 -5.39
C ASP A 199 -9.17 13.05 -5.02
N ASP A 200 -9.53 13.80 -3.98
CA ASP A 200 -8.69 14.88 -3.45
C ASP A 200 -7.35 14.35 -2.92
N LEU A 201 -7.34 13.19 -2.26
CA LEU A 201 -6.12 12.60 -1.74
C LEU A 201 -5.18 12.13 -2.86
N LYS A 202 -5.73 11.60 -3.96
CA LYS A 202 -4.97 11.13 -5.14
C LYS A 202 -4.38 12.30 -5.93
N SER A 203 -5.10 13.41 -6.06
CA SER A 203 -4.70 14.54 -6.92
C SER A 203 -3.63 15.46 -6.32
N GLN A 204 -3.45 15.49 -5.00
CA GLN A 204 -2.55 16.44 -4.34
C GLN A 204 -1.06 16.25 -4.64
N TYR A 205 -0.60 15.04 -4.99
CA TYR A 205 0.82 14.75 -5.22
C TYR A 205 0.99 13.62 -6.25
N ASP A 206 1.70 13.89 -7.35
CA ASP A 206 2.00 12.90 -8.40
C ASP A 206 2.58 11.58 -7.86
N SER A 207 3.42 11.66 -6.81
CA SER A 207 4.13 10.53 -6.21
C SER A 207 3.59 10.14 -4.82
N ARG A 208 2.30 10.38 -4.54
CA ARG A 208 1.66 9.88 -3.32
C ARG A 208 1.13 8.47 -3.51
N MET A 209 1.48 7.62 -2.56
CA MET A 209 0.83 6.33 -2.35
C MET A 209 -0.16 6.47 -1.20
N ILE A 210 -1.34 5.90 -1.33
CA ILE A 210 -2.35 5.87 -0.27
C ILE A 210 -2.52 4.44 0.18
N ILE A 211 -2.26 4.19 1.46
CA ILE A 211 -2.48 2.90 2.10
C ILE A 211 -3.75 3.01 2.93
N PHE A 212 -4.70 2.15 2.63
CA PHE A 212 -5.93 2.03 3.39
C PHE A 212 -5.83 0.79 4.30
N ASP A 213 -5.76 1.01 5.61
CA ASP A 213 -5.96 -0.06 6.59
C ASP A 213 -7.47 -0.30 6.72
N VAL A 214 -7.96 -1.41 6.18
CA VAL A 214 -9.40 -1.70 6.10
C VAL A 214 -9.76 -2.86 7.04
N PRO A 215 -11.02 -3.06 7.45
CA PRO A 215 -11.39 -4.15 8.35
C PRO A 215 -11.17 -5.54 7.73
N PRO A 216 -11.27 -6.62 8.53
CA PRO A 216 -11.24 -7.98 8.00
C PRO A 216 -12.37 -8.26 7.00
N ILE A 217 -12.03 -8.81 5.84
CA ILE A 217 -12.98 -8.97 4.74
C ILE A 217 -14.11 -9.97 5.03
N LEU A 218 -13.92 -10.94 5.92
CA LEU A 218 -14.98 -11.89 6.28
C LEU A 218 -15.90 -11.38 7.40
N GLN A 219 -15.64 -10.21 7.98
CA GLN A 219 -16.41 -9.69 9.12
C GLN A 219 -17.37 -8.57 8.73
N THR A 220 -17.07 -7.83 7.67
CA THR A 220 -17.79 -6.62 7.28
C THR A 220 -17.85 -6.50 5.77
N ASP A 221 -18.88 -5.86 5.26
CA ASP A 221 -19.01 -5.47 3.85
C ASP A 221 -18.23 -4.19 3.50
N ASP A 222 -17.70 -3.46 4.48
CA ASP A 222 -16.85 -2.26 4.30
C ASP A 222 -15.82 -2.39 3.17
N VAL A 223 -15.07 -3.51 3.12
CA VAL A 223 -14.02 -3.76 2.12
C VAL A 223 -14.60 -3.89 0.71
N ILE A 224 -15.77 -4.51 0.59
CA ILE A 224 -16.44 -4.73 -0.69
C ILE A 224 -17.02 -3.42 -1.19
N LEU A 225 -17.68 -2.64 -0.33
CA LEU A 225 -18.27 -1.35 -0.67
C LEU A 225 -17.23 -0.29 -1.00
N SER A 226 -16.07 -0.33 -0.34
CA SER A 226 -14.96 0.60 -0.59
C SER A 226 -13.98 0.13 -1.67
N SER A 227 -14.22 -1.02 -2.30
CA SER A 227 -13.34 -1.64 -3.30
C SER A 227 -12.95 -0.70 -4.45
N GLN A 228 -13.88 0.15 -4.90
CA GLN A 228 -13.67 1.12 -5.96
C GLN A 228 -12.57 2.16 -5.68
N TYR A 229 -12.19 2.34 -4.40
CA TYR A 229 -11.11 3.27 -4.03
C TYR A 229 -9.72 2.64 -4.12
N PHE A 230 -9.64 1.31 -4.31
CA PHE A 230 -8.41 0.55 -4.24
C PHE A 230 -8.00 0.08 -5.63
N ASP A 231 -6.81 0.46 -6.06
CA ASP A 231 -6.23 -0.08 -7.29
C ASP A 231 -5.82 -1.55 -7.07
N CYS A 232 -5.40 -1.89 -5.86
CA CYS A 232 -4.99 -3.24 -5.47
C CYS A 232 -5.16 -3.53 -3.97
N THR A 233 -5.09 -4.80 -3.61
CA THR A 233 -5.21 -5.27 -2.22
C THR A 233 -4.05 -6.18 -1.82
N LEU A 234 -3.54 -6.02 -0.60
CA LEU A 234 -2.62 -6.94 0.06
C LEU A 234 -3.34 -7.70 1.18
N LEU A 235 -3.25 -9.03 1.16
CA LEU A 235 -3.89 -9.89 2.16
C LEU A 235 -2.90 -10.28 3.26
N VAL A 236 -3.20 -9.96 4.52
CA VAL A 236 -2.38 -10.35 5.68
C VAL A 236 -2.95 -11.61 6.30
N LEU A 237 -2.09 -12.61 6.45
CA LEU A 237 -2.37 -13.93 7.03
C LEU A 237 -1.56 -14.10 8.31
N GLU A 238 -2.09 -14.84 9.27
CA GLU A 238 -1.43 -15.27 10.49
C GLU A 238 -0.92 -16.72 10.35
N ASP A 239 0.36 -16.90 10.61
CA ASP A 239 1.02 -18.21 10.56
C ASP A 239 0.33 -19.21 11.51
N GLY A 240 0.02 -20.39 10.97
CA GLY A 240 -0.62 -21.48 11.71
C GLY A 240 -2.06 -21.26 12.17
N LYS A 241 -2.70 -20.11 11.87
CA LYS A 241 -4.05 -19.80 12.41
C LYS A 241 -5.15 -19.66 11.37
N ASN A 242 -4.89 -19.06 10.20
CA ASN A 242 -5.93 -18.96 9.17
C ASN A 242 -6.23 -20.33 8.56
N LYS A 243 -7.51 -20.70 8.50
CA LYS A 243 -7.96 -21.92 7.82
C LYS A 243 -7.95 -21.70 6.31
N GLU A 244 -7.69 -22.77 5.56
CA GLU A 244 -7.71 -22.75 4.09
C GLU A 244 -9.05 -22.24 3.55
N GLU A 245 -10.17 -22.67 4.15
CA GLU A 245 -11.52 -22.21 3.80
C GLU A 245 -11.72 -20.70 3.99
N ASP A 246 -11.14 -20.11 5.04
CA ASP A 246 -11.23 -18.67 5.29
C ASP A 246 -10.41 -17.88 4.26
N ILE A 247 -9.24 -18.41 3.88
CA ILE A 247 -8.40 -17.82 2.84
C ILE A 247 -9.13 -17.88 1.50
N ALA A 248 -9.68 -19.03 1.13
CA ALA A 248 -10.43 -19.20 -0.12
C ALA A 248 -11.63 -18.26 -0.21
N ARG A 249 -12.41 -18.14 0.87
CA ARG A 249 -13.54 -17.19 0.94
C ARG A 249 -13.09 -15.74 0.84
N ALA A 250 -12.01 -15.37 1.53
CA ALA A 250 -11.45 -14.02 1.45
C ALA A 250 -11.01 -13.67 0.02
N LEU A 251 -10.33 -14.59 -0.66
CA LEU A 251 -9.92 -14.42 -2.06
C LEU A 251 -11.12 -14.33 -3.01
N GLN A 252 -12.19 -15.09 -2.75
CA GLN A 252 -13.43 -15.01 -3.53
C GLN A 252 -14.11 -13.65 -3.38
N LEU A 253 -14.20 -13.11 -2.16
CA LEU A 253 -14.79 -11.78 -1.91
C LEU A 253 -13.93 -10.64 -2.50
N LEU A 254 -12.62 -10.83 -2.57
CA LEU A 254 -11.71 -9.91 -3.26
C LEU A 254 -11.83 -9.99 -4.79
N GLY A 255 -12.61 -10.93 -5.35
CA GLY A 255 -12.70 -11.37 -6.76
C GLY A 255 -13.09 -10.31 -7.82
N GLY A 256 -12.38 -9.18 -7.81
CA GLY A 256 -12.51 -8.01 -8.67
C GLY A 256 -11.42 -6.95 -8.41
N ASN A 257 -10.81 -6.94 -7.21
CA ASN A 257 -9.66 -6.11 -6.88
C ASN A 257 -8.35 -6.81 -7.23
N ASN A 258 -7.38 -6.07 -7.74
CA ASN A 258 -6.07 -6.62 -8.09
C ASN A 258 -5.34 -7.08 -6.82
N LEU A 259 -5.32 -8.38 -6.53
CA LEU A 259 -4.54 -8.91 -5.41
C LEU A 259 -3.04 -8.77 -5.71
N ILE A 260 -2.37 -7.87 -5.01
CA ILE A 260 -0.93 -7.63 -5.21
C ILE A 260 -0.08 -8.75 -4.62
N GLY A 261 -0.61 -9.45 -3.61
CA GLY A 261 0.02 -10.59 -2.95
C GLY A 261 -0.53 -10.82 -1.55
N SER A 262 0.21 -11.60 -0.75
CA SER A 262 -0.07 -11.83 0.67
C SER A 262 1.16 -11.65 1.54
N VAL A 263 0.95 -11.36 2.82
CA VAL A 263 1.97 -11.32 3.88
C VAL A 263 1.62 -12.35 4.92
N LEU A 264 2.57 -13.26 5.22
CA LEU A 264 2.47 -14.14 6.38
C LEU A 264 3.08 -13.43 7.59
N ASN A 265 2.26 -13.18 8.61
CA ASN A 265 2.62 -12.47 9.83
C ASN A 265 2.62 -13.42 11.04
N LYS A 266 3.31 -13.00 12.11
CA LYS A 266 3.50 -13.77 13.35
C LYS A 266 4.15 -15.16 13.15
N SER A 267 4.98 -15.29 12.12
CA SER A 267 5.74 -16.53 11.93
C SER A 267 6.85 -16.64 12.96
N ASP A 268 7.00 -17.84 13.54
CA ASP A 268 8.10 -18.18 14.45
C ASP A 268 9.43 -18.35 13.70
N LYS A 269 9.39 -18.50 12.36
CA LYS A 269 10.58 -18.67 11.53
C LYS A 269 11.03 -17.32 11.00
N PRO A 270 12.29 -16.92 11.21
CA PRO A 270 12.81 -15.71 10.58
C PRO A 270 12.78 -15.87 9.06
N PRO A 271 12.52 -14.79 8.29
CA PRO A 271 12.60 -14.85 6.85
C PRO A 271 13.99 -15.32 6.40
N THR A 272 14.03 -16.21 5.42
CA THR A 272 15.24 -16.89 4.91
C THR A 272 16.34 -15.97 4.39
N HIS A 273 16.08 -14.67 4.26
CA HIS A 273 16.98 -13.66 3.67
C HIS A 273 17.56 -12.65 4.68
N GLN A 274 17.53 -12.91 6.00
CA GLN A 274 17.99 -11.95 7.01
C GLN A 274 19.52 -11.76 7.12
N ASN A 275 20.34 -12.64 6.53
CA ASN A 275 21.80 -12.67 6.74
C ASN A 275 22.63 -12.17 5.53
N TYR A 276 22.19 -11.10 4.85
CA TYR A 276 22.98 -10.43 3.80
C TYR A 276 23.58 -9.12 4.29
#